data_AF-A0A937WWG1-F1
#
_entry.id   AF-A0A937WWG1-F1
#
_cell.length_a   1.000
_cell.length_b   1.000
_cell.length_c   1.000
_cell.angle_alpha   90.00
_cell.angle_beta   90.00
_cell.angle_gamma   90.00
#
_symmetry.space_group_name_H-M   'P 1'
#
loop_
_entity.id
_entity.type
_entity.pdbx_description
1 polymer ?
#
loop_
_entity_poly.entity_id
_entity_poly.type
_entity_poly.pdbx_seq_one_letter_code
_entity_poly.pdbx_strand_id
1 'polypeptide(L)' 'MNTAMVALSAREPSIEGSVHRFGRDGVLYEVLRKVDDHVALIRVIETGEETKYPIADIVSDPTE' A
#
# COMPACT_ATOMS: atom_id res chain seq x y z
N MET A 1 -28.26 -31.16 -7.24
CA MET A 1 -26.89 -31.04 -6.70
C MET A 1 -26.42 -29.62 -6.92
N ASN A 2 -26.54 -28.77 -5.90
CA ASN A 2 -26.14 -27.36 -5.99
C ASN A 2 -24.69 -27.23 -5.51
N THR A 3 -23.75 -27.17 -6.44
CA THR A 3 -22.35 -26.84 -6.13
C THR A 3 -22.26 -25.34 -5.90
N ALA A 4 -22.36 -24.92 -4.64
CA ALA A 4 -21.98 -23.58 -4.25
C ALA A 4 -20.46 -23.45 -4.42
N MET A 5 -20.03 -22.89 -5.57
CA MET A 5 -18.69 -22.32 -5.67
C MET A 5 -18.65 -21.11 -4.74
N VAL A 6 -18.16 -21.33 -3.52
CA VAL A 6 -17.72 -20.23 -2.66
C VAL A 6 -16.50 -19.65 -3.37
N ALA A 7 -16.72 -18.62 -4.17
CA ALA A 7 -15.64 -17.71 -4.52
C ALA A 7 -15.17 -17.11 -3.20
N LEU A 8 -14.11 -17.69 -2.62
CA LEU A 8 -13.22 -16.90 -1.78
C LEU A 8 -12.73 -15.80 -2.69
N SER A 9 -13.44 -14.67 -2.72
CA SER A 9 -12.89 -13.42 -3.22
C SER A 9 -11.67 -13.18 -2.36
N ALA A 10 -10.50 -13.57 -2.86
CA ALA A 10 -9.23 -13.20 -2.28
C ALA A 10 -9.28 -11.67 -2.20
N ARG A 11 -9.57 -11.14 -1.01
CA ARG A 11 -9.37 -9.73 -0.74
C ARG A 11 -7.90 -9.54 -0.98
N GLU A 12 -7.55 -8.89 -2.08
CA GLU A 12 -6.17 -8.49 -2.31
C GLU A 12 -5.69 -7.80 -1.03
N PRO A 13 -4.50 -8.16 -0.51
CA PRO A 13 -4.01 -7.52 0.69
C PRO A 13 -4.01 -6.01 0.46
N SER A 14 -4.80 -5.30 1.27
CA SER A 14 -4.86 -3.85 1.17
C SER A 14 -3.52 -3.31 1.63
N ILE A 15 -2.87 -2.51 0.78
CA ILE A 15 -1.66 -1.76 1.15
C ILE A 15 -1.99 -0.60 2.08
N GLU A 16 -3.26 -0.26 2.29
CA GLU A 16 -3.65 0.85 3.16
C GLU A 16 -3.34 0.51 4.63
N GLY A 17 -2.67 1.44 5.32
CA GLY A 17 -2.16 1.27 6.68
C GLY A 17 -0.82 0.56 6.77
N SER A 18 -0.21 0.13 5.65
CA SER A 18 1.13 -0.44 5.69
C SER A 18 2.19 0.65 5.82
N VAL A 19 3.30 0.29 6.50
CA VAL A 19 4.48 1.15 6.64
C VAL A 19 5.58 0.59 5.76
N HIS A 20 6.19 1.48 5.00
CA HIS A 20 7.28 1.16 4.08
C HIS A 20 8.39 2.20 4.22
N ARG A 21 9.53 1.90 3.61
CA ARG A 21 10.69 2.80 3.55
C ARG A 21 11.00 3.15 2.11
N PHE A 22 11.32 4.42 1.83
CA PHE A 22 11.78 4.81 0.49
C PHE A 22 13.12 4.13 0.18
N GLY A 23 13.10 3.07 -0.64
CA GLY A 23 14.26 2.22 -0.83
C GLY A 23 14.82 1.65 0.49
N ARG A 24 16.08 1.22 0.47
CA ARG A 24 16.73 0.57 1.62
C ARG A 24 17.07 1.54 2.76
N ASP A 25 17.48 2.76 2.43
CA ASP A 25 18.08 3.70 3.39
C ASP A 25 17.28 5.01 3.55
N GLY A 26 16.09 5.09 2.97
CA GLY A 26 15.24 6.28 3.06
C GLY A 26 14.43 6.37 4.35
N VAL A 27 13.59 7.40 4.41
CA VAL A 27 12.68 7.64 5.54
C VAL A 27 11.46 6.73 5.47
N LEU A 28 10.80 6.55 6.61
CA LEU A 28 9.56 5.77 6.69
C LEU A 28 8.34 6.58 6.24
N TYR A 29 7.42 5.90 5.59
CA TYR A 29 6.12 6.43 5.23
C TYR A 29 5.01 5.41 5.45
N GLU A 30 3.80 5.91 5.71
CA GLU A 30 2.59 5.12 5.83
C GLU A 30 1.71 5.32 4.59
N VAL A 31 1.11 4.26 4.08
CA VAL A 31 0.13 4.33 3.01
C VAL A 31 -1.24 4.67 3.60
N LEU A 32 -1.78 5.85 3.29
CA LEU A 32 -3.06 6.29 3.86
C LEU A 32 -4.26 5.70 3.11
N ARG A 33 -4.24 5.79 1.78
CA ARG A 33 -5.32 5.31 0.90
C ARG A 33 -4.85 5.19 -0.54
N LYS A 34 -5.48 4.31 -1.32
CA LYS A 34 -5.37 4.35 -2.79
C LYS A 34 -6.12 5.56 -3.35
N VAL A 35 -5.50 6.26 -4.30
CA VAL A 35 -6.15 7.31 -5.08
C VAL A 35 -6.78 6.70 -6.33
N ASP A 36 -6.04 5.80 -6.97
CA ASP A 36 -6.46 4.96 -8.10
C ASP A 36 -5.59 3.68 -8.13
N ASP A 37 -5.65 2.91 -9.22
CA ASP A 37 -4.92 1.65 -9.36
C ASP A 37 -3.39 1.81 -9.52
N HIS A 38 -2.90 3.03 -9.72
CA HIS A 38 -1.48 3.33 -9.96
C HIS A 38 -0.86 4.17 -8.86
N VAL A 39 -1.67 4.93 -8.12
CA VAL A 39 -1.19 5.94 -7.17
C VAL A 39 -1.88 5.77 -5.81
N ALA A 40 -1.08 5.83 -4.74
CA ALA A 40 -1.57 5.95 -3.37
C ALA A 40 -1.20 7.31 -2.77
N LEU A 41 -1.98 7.76 -1.80
CA LEU A 41 -1.61 8.86 -0.91
C LEU A 41 -0.83 8.25 0.26
N ILE A 42 0.37 8.76 0.48
CA ILE A 42 1.23 8.35 1.59
C ILE A 42 1.47 9.54 2.52
N ARG A 43 1.91 9.25 3.75
CA ARG A 43 2.40 10.23 4.70
C ARG A 43 3.80 9.86 5.15
N VAL A 44 4.75 10.78 4.99
CA VAL A 44 6.10 10.63 5.54
C VAL A 44 6.03 10.75 7.07
N ILE A 45 6.49 9.73 7.79
CA ILE A 45 6.33 9.65 9.25
C ILE A 45 7.11 10.75 9.97
N GLU A 46 8.32 11.07 9.48
CA GLU A 46 9.21 12.04 10.12
C GLU A 46 8.71 13.49 10.01
N THR A 47 8.13 13.86 8.88
CA THR A 47 7.74 15.25 8.58
C THR A 47 6.23 15.47 8.66
N GLY A 48 5.43 14.40 8.59
CA GLY A 48 3.98 14.48 8.43
C GLY A 48 3.53 14.92 7.04
N GLU A 49 4.46 15.10 6.08
CA GLU A 49 4.12 15.50 4.72
C GLU A 49 3.30 14.41 4.02
N GLU A 50 2.20 14.81 3.40
CA GLU A 50 1.37 13.92 2.57
C GLU A 50 1.69 14.14 1.09
N THR A 51 1.94 13.05 0.38
CA THR A 51 2.23 13.11 -1.05
C THR A 51 1.68 11.91 -1.80
N LYS A 52 1.52 12.05 -3.11
CA LYS A 52 1.12 10.95 -4.00
C LYS A 52 2.36 10.14 -4.36
N TYR A 53 2.24 8.82 -4.28
CA TYR A 53 3.35 7.92 -4.56
C TYR A 53 2.90 6.70 -5.38
N PRO A 54 3.70 6.23 -6.35
CA PRO A 54 3.32 5.12 -7.21
C PRO A 54 3.18 3.81 -6.43
N ILE A 55 2.09 3.09 -6.65
CA ILE A 55 1.87 1.78 -6.02
C ILE A 55 2.96 0.79 -6.44
N ALA A 56 3.45 0.87 -7.67
CA ALA A 56 4.55 0.04 -8.17
C ALA A 56 5.85 0.21 -7.36
N ASP A 57 6.10 1.42 -6.86
CA ASP A 57 7.27 1.71 -6.02
C ASP A 57 7.01 1.20 -4.60
N ILE A 58 5.80 1.42 -4.05
CA ILE A 58 5.40 0.91 -2.73
C ILE A 58 5.58 -0.60 -2.60
N VAL A 59 5.17 -1.38 -3.62
CA VAL A 59 5.30 -2.85 -3.58
C VAL A 59 6.75 -3.32 -3.68
N SER A 60 7.65 -2.47 -4.19
CA SER A 60 9.08 -2.74 -4.31
C SER A 60 9.86 -2.29 -3.07
N ASP A 61 9.34 -1.29 -2.38
CA ASP A 61 9.90 -0.72 -1.16
C ASP A 61 9.72 -1.69 0.03
N PRO A 62 10.76 -1.88 0.87
CA PRO A 62 10.70 -2.82 1.97
C PRO A 62 9.63 -2.40 2.98
N THR A 63 8.84 -3.40 3.40
CA THR A 63 7.87 -3.28 4.49
C THR A 63 8.58 -3.45 5.84
N GLU A 64 8.15 -2.68 6.84
CA GLU A 64 8.58 -2.82 8.24
C GLU A 64 7.54 -3.54 9.09
#